data_AF-K9U7F8-F1
#
_entry.id   AF-K9U7F8-F1
#
_cell.length_a   1.000
_cell.length_b   1.000
_cell.length_c   1.000
_cell.angle_alpha   90.00
_cell.angle_beta   90.00
_cell.angle_gamma   90.00
#
_symmetry.space_group_name_H-M   'P 1'
#
loop_
_entity.id
_entity.type
_entity.pdbx_description
1 polymer ?
#
loop_
_entity_poly.entity_id
_entity_poly.type
_entity_poly.pdbx_seq_one_letter_code
_entity_poly.pdbx_strand_id
1 'polypeptide(L)'
;MTSDQLVILSPQLPCPPCLPCLPCPPCLPCPPCLPCPPCLPCLPCLPRLPRPPCLPCLPRSLSPLSICFSLLILLLVSFLSGCSGSPHLLSYPFDLGGRSLNSPAAELSPRVAGEYVVFTSDRFGRQDVYLFNLKTSSLVNLPGLNSVDAIASDPDLSADGRYIVFTSSRRGQVGIFLYDRETRQLRNLTANLAAEVRHPTISNDGNRIAFESSANGQWDILVCDRAGNLINVPMNPQ
;
A
#
# COMPACT_ATOMS: atom_id res chain seq x y z
N MET A 1 -10.83 60.36 -29.06
CA MET A 1 -11.62 59.24 -29.58
C MET A 1 -10.62 58.28 -30.20
N THR A 2 -10.38 57.04 -29.79
CA THR A 2 -10.77 56.17 -28.66
C THR A 2 -9.72 55.07 -28.67
N SER A 3 -9.28 54.62 -27.49
CA SER A 3 -8.32 53.53 -27.30
C SER A 3 -9.08 52.20 -27.37
N ASP A 4 -8.91 51.42 -28.43
CA ASP A 4 -9.45 50.05 -28.51
C ASP A 4 -8.42 49.04 -28.00
N GLN A 5 -8.64 48.58 -26.77
CA GLN A 5 -7.99 47.39 -26.22
C GLN A 5 -8.70 46.13 -26.74
N LEU A 6 -7.94 45.28 -27.43
CA LEU A 6 -8.36 43.96 -27.89
C LEU A 6 -8.39 43.00 -26.68
N VAL A 7 -9.58 42.68 -26.17
CA VAL A 7 -9.79 41.65 -25.14
C VAL A 7 -9.80 40.28 -25.82
N ILE A 8 -8.75 39.47 -25.60
CA ILE A 8 -8.75 38.06 -26.00
C ILE A 8 -9.57 37.28 -24.96
N LEU A 9 -10.76 36.85 -25.36
CA LEU A 9 -11.64 36.00 -24.59
C LEU A 9 -11.07 34.57 -24.51
N SER A 10 -10.73 34.13 -23.31
CA SER A 10 -10.40 32.73 -23.02
C SER A 10 -11.59 31.82 -23.34
N PRO A 11 -11.38 30.66 -24.00
CA PRO A 11 -12.45 29.68 -24.20
C PRO A 11 -12.81 29.06 -22.84
N GLN A 12 -14.05 29.27 -22.40
CA GLN A 12 -14.56 28.62 -21.20
C GLN A 12 -14.74 27.12 -21.47
N LEU A 13 -14.06 26.28 -20.69
CA LEU A 13 -14.34 24.84 -20.67
C LEU A 13 -15.78 24.62 -20.18
N PRO A 14 -16.56 23.72 -20.82
CA PRO A 14 -17.88 23.37 -20.33
C PRO A 14 -17.79 22.68 -18.97
N CYS A 15 -18.70 23.02 -18.07
CA CYS A 15 -18.84 22.36 -16.77
C CYS A 15 -19.08 20.85 -16.94
N PRO A 16 -18.49 20.00 -16.08
CA PRO A 16 -18.82 18.58 -16.08
C PRO A 16 -20.29 18.37 -15.66
N PRO A 17 -20.98 17.34 -16.20
CA PRO A 17 -22.35 17.03 -15.80
C PRO A 17 -22.38 16.60 -14.33
N CYS A 18 -23.44 17.00 -13.62
CA CYS A 18 -23.68 16.58 -12.25
C CYS A 18 -23.82 15.04 -12.18
N LEU A 19 -23.06 14.39 -11.29
CA LEU A 19 -23.32 12.99 -10.96
C LEU A 19 -24.71 12.87 -10.33
N PRO A 20 -25.53 11.86 -10.69
CA PRO A 20 -26.78 11.60 -10.01
C PRO A 20 -26.52 11.19 -8.56
N CYS A 21 -27.34 11.70 -7.65
CA CYS A 21 -27.30 11.30 -6.24
C CYS A 21 -27.57 9.80 -6.12
N LEU A 22 -26.69 9.07 -5.40
CA LEU A 22 -27.00 7.71 -5.00
C LEU A 22 -28.21 7.71 -4.06
N PRO A 23 -29.18 6.79 -4.23
CA PRO A 23 -30.29 6.66 -3.30
C PRO A 23 -29.79 6.23 -1.92
N CYS A 24 -30.38 6.80 -0.87
CA CYS A 24 -30.12 6.40 0.50
C CYS A 24 -30.47 4.91 0.70
N PRO A 25 -29.67 4.14 1.48
CA PRO A 25 -30.07 2.79 1.85
C PRO A 25 -31.36 2.83 2.68
N PRO A 26 -32.26 1.83 2.53
CA PRO A 26 -33.51 1.79 3.27
C PRO A 26 -33.24 1.63 4.78
N CYS A 27 -34.04 2.32 5.59
CA CYS A 27 -34.02 2.17 7.04
C CYS A 27 -34.41 0.74 7.43
N LEU A 28 -33.63 0.10 8.31
CA LEU A 28 -34.05 -1.16 8.93
C LEU A 28 -35.28 -0.93 9.81
N PRO A 29 -36.28 -1.84 9.80
CA PRO A 29 -37.44 -1.73 10.67
C PRO A 29 -37.06 -1.94 12.14
N CYS A 30 -37.63 -1.14 13.04
CA CYS A 30 -37.52 -1.33 14.47
C CYS A 30 -38.20 -2.66 14.90
N PRO A 31 -37.65 -3.39 15.89
CA PRO A 31 -38.32 -4.56 16.44
C PRO A 31 -39.65 -4.16 17.13
N PRO A 32 -40.69 -5.01 17.07
CA PRO A 32 -41.98 -4.70 17.65
C PRO A 32 -41.91 -4.61 19.18
N CYS A 33 -42.58 -3.62 19.75
CA CYS A 33 -42.76 -3.48 21.19
C CYS A 33 -43.62 -4.64 21.73
N LEU A 34 -43.16 -5.33 22.78
CA LEU A 34 -44.00 -6.30 23.50
C LEU A 34 -45.14 -5.57 24.23
N PRO A 35 -46.36 -6.13 24.25
CA PRO A 35 -47.49 -5.54 24.96
C PRO A 35 -47.27 -5.58 26.48
N CYS A 36 -47.63 -4.50 27.16
CA CYS A 36 -47.68 -4.43 28.61
C CYS A 36 -48.78 -5.38 29.14
N PRO A 37 -48.54 -6.10 30.25
CA PRO A 37 -49.56 -6.91 30.89
C PRO A 37 -50.71 -6.03 31.41
N PRO A 38 -51.96 -6.53 31.42
CA PRO A 38 -53.11 -5.76 31.89
C PRO A 38 -53.00 -5.42 33.38
N CYS A 39 -53.41 -4.21 33.73
CA CYS A 39 -53.53 -3.77 35.12
C CYS A 39 -54.62 -4.57 35.83
N LEU A 40 -54.25 -5.33 36.88
CA LEU A 40 -55.23 -5.95 37.77
C LEU A 40 -55.96 -4.87 38.58
N PRO A 41 -57.28 -5.03 38.83
CA PRO A 41 -58.03 -4.10 39.67
C PRO A 41 -57.56 -4.15 41.13
N CYS A 42 -57.52 -2.97 41.76
CA CYS A 42 -57.18 -2.81 43.16
C CYS A 42 -58.25 -3.46 44.05
N LEU A 43 -57.91 -4.56 44.73
CA LEU A 43 -58.73 -5.08 45.82
C LEU A 43 -58.61 -4.19 47.07
N PRO A 44 -59.72 -3.93 47.78
CA PRO A 44 -59.70 -3.12 49.00
C PRO A 44 -58.91 -3.81 50.13
N CYS A 45 -58.25 -2.98 50.95
CA CYS A 45 -57.42 -3.41 52.07
C CYS A 45 -58.23 -4.09 53.16
N LEU A 46 -58.04 -5.40 53.35
CA LEU A 46 -58.44 -6.11 54.56
C LEU A 46 -57.34 -5.99 55.63
N PRO A 47 -57.68 -5.80 56.92
CA PRO A 47 -56.73 -5.66 58.00
C PRO A 47 -55.92 -6.96 58.25
N ARG A 48 -54.68 -6.74 58.68
CA ARG A 48 -53.57 -7.71 58.76
C ARG A 48 -53.82 -8.84 59.77
N LEU A 49 -53.70 -10.08 59.32
CA LEU A 49 -53.37 -11.22 60.19
C LEU A 49 -51.84 -11.36 60.30
N PRO A 50 -51.28 -11.68 61.48
CA PRO A 50 -49.85 -11.92 61.62
C PRO A 50 -49.44 -13.18 60.83
N ARG A 51 -48.44 -13.06 59.95
CA ARG A 51 -47.86 -14.17 59.20
C ARG A 51 -46.98 -15.02 60.12
N PRO A 52 -47.02 -16.36 60.04
CA PRO A 52 -46.03 -17.21 60.71
C PRO A 52 -44.63 -16.96 60.11
N PRO A 53 -43.55 -17.17 60.88
CA PRO A 53 -42.20 -17.05 60.35
C PRO A 53 -41.97 -18.06 59.21
N CYS A 54 -41.44 -17.58 58.09
CA CYS A 54 -41.03 -18.43 56.98
C CYS A 54 -39.87 -19.32 57.42
N LEU A 55 -40.03 -20.64 57.31
CA LEU A 55 -38.88 -21.56 57.37
C LEU A 55 -37.90 -21.21 56.24
N PRO A 56 -36.58 -21.20 56.50
CA PRO A 56 -35.61 -20.98 55.43
C PRO A 56 -35.62 -22.17 54.46
N CYS A 57 -35.73 -21.88 53.17
CA CYS A 57 -35.54 -22.86 52.11
C CYS A 57 -34.08 -23.34 52.14
N LEU A 58 -33.86 -24.62 52.47
CA LEU A 58 -32.55 -25.24 52.30
C LEU A 58 -32.18 -25.24 50.81
N PRO A 59 -30.95 -24.85 50.42
CA PRO A 59 -30.55 -24.84 49.03
C PRO A 59 -30.58 -26.27 48.49
N ARG A 60 -31.21 -26.45 47.30
CA ARG A 60 -31.16 -27.71 46.56
C ARG A 60 -29.70 -28.07 46.31
N SER A 61 -29.24 -29.20 46.87
CA SER A 61 -27.95 -29.77 46.51
C SER A 61 -27.96 -30.10 45.02
N LEU A 62 -26.96 -29.60 44.31
CA LEU A 62 -26.76 -29.93 42.90
C LEU A 62 -26.42 -31.41 42.80
N SER A 63 -27.08 -32.12 41.89
CA SER A 63 -26.79 -33.54 41.67
C SER A 63 -25.34 -33.71 41.16
N PRO A 64 -24.64 -34.79 41.54
CA PRO A 64 -23.26 -35.03 41.13
C PRO A 64 -23.10 -35.06 39.59
N LEU A 65 -24.15 -35.46 38.87
CA LEU A 65 -24.21 -35.43 37.41
C LEU A 65 -24.11 -34.00 36.84
N SER A 66 -24.76 -33.03 37.48
CA SER A 66 -24.76 -31.63 37.08
C SER A 66 -23.38 -30.98 37.29
N ILE A 67 -22.69 -31.37 38.37
CA ILE A 67 -21.32 -30.93 38.67
C ILE A 67 -20.34 -31.46 37.62
N CYS A 68 -20.43 -32.75 37.28
CA CYS A 68 -19.58 -33.36 36.25
C CYS A 68 -19.80 -32.74 34.87
N PHE A 69 -21.05 -32.47 34.49
CA PHE A 69 -21.35 -31.83 33.21
C PHE A 69 -20.82 -30.39 33.14
N SER A 70 -20.94 -29.65 34.24
CA SER A 70 -20.39 -28.30 34.36
C SER A 70 -18.86 -28.27 34.27
N LEU A 71 -18.19 -29.23 34.91
CA LEU A 71 -16.73 -29.41 34.84
C LEU A 71 -16.26 -29.79 33.44
N LEU A 72 -17.00 -30.68 32.76
CA LEU A 72 -16.69 -31.08 31.38
C LEU A 72 -16.83 -29.90 30.42
N ILE A 73 -17.87 -29.07 30.57
CA ILE A 73 -18.04 -27.84 29.80
C ILE A 73 -16.90 -26.87 30.06
N LEU A 74 -16.54 -26.63 31.33
CA LEU A 74 -15.41 -25.77 31.69
C LEU A 74 -14.09 -26.25 31.11
N LEU A 75 -13.88 -27.57 31.09
CA LEU A 75 -12.69 -28.19 30.51
C LEU A 75 -12.71 -28.07 28.97
N LEU A 76 -13.85 -28.27 28.32
CA LEU A 76 -13.97 -28.03 26.87
C LEU A 76 -13.71 -26.56 26.50
N VAL A 77 -14.23 -25.61 27.28
CA VAL A 77 -14.07 -24.16 27.03
C VAL A 77 -12.61 -23.72 27.23
N SER A 78 -11.89 -24.29 28.20
CA SER A 78 -10.46 -24.01 28.39
C SER A 78 -9.59 -24.61 27.28
N PHE A 79 -9.94 -25.78 26.74
CA PHE A 79 -9.27 -26.34 25.55
C PHE A 79 -9.60 -25.59 24.24
N LEU A 80 -10.75 -24.93 24.15
CA LEU A 80 -11.12 -24.04 23.04
C LEU A 80 -10.53 -22.63 23.16
N SER A 81 -9.88 -22.30 24.27
CA SER A 81 -9.09 -21.09 24.45
C SER A 81 -7.73 -21.25 23.75
N GLY A 82 -7.78 -21.59 22.46
CA GLY A 82 -6.60 -21.60 21.59
C GLY A 82 -5.94 -20.23 21.61
N CYS A 83 -4.60 -20.26 21.62
CA CYS A 83 -3.70 -19.10 21.70
C CYS A 83 -4.29 -17.83 21.07
N SER A 84 -4.85 -16.95 21.89
CA SER A 84 -5.18 -15.57 21.53
C SER A 84 -3.91 -14.73 21.51
N GLY A 85 -2.92 -15.16 20.73
CA GLY A 85 -1.87 -14.28 20.28
C GLY A 85 -2.50 -13.35 19.24
N SER A 86 -3.08 -12.23 19.67
CA SER A 86 -3.38 -11.14 18.74
C SER A 86 -2.10 -10.87 17.95
N PRO A 87 -2.14 -10.80 16.60
CA PRO A 87 -0.96 -10.43 15.86
C PRO A 87 -0.49 -9.09 16.42
N HIS A 88 0.72 -9.06 16.99
CA HIS A 88 1.35 -7.79 17.30
C HIS A 88 1.50 -7.07 15.97
N LEU A 89 0.66 -6.07 15.74
CA LEU A 89 0.82 -5.16 14.63
C LEU A 89 2.18 -4.50 14.84
N LEU A 90 3.16 -4.94 14.05
CA LEU A 90 4.45 -4.28 13.96
C LEU A 90 4.19 -2.92 13.32
N SER A 91 4.03 -1.92 14.18
CA SER A 91 4.05 -0.53 13.78
C SER A 91 5.49 -0.17 13.46
N TYR A 92 5.82 -0.12 12.17
CA TYR A 92 7.09 0.43 11.73
C TYR A 92 6.98 1.95 11.74
N PRO A 93 7.80 2.66 12.51
CA PRO A 93 7.79 4.12 12.48
C PRO A 93 8.18 4.60 11.07
N PHE A 94 7.39 5.51 10.53
CA PHE A 94 7.64 6.18 9.26
C PHE A 94 7.59 7.69 9.45
N ASP A 95 8.32 8.41 8.59
CA ASP A 95 8.32 9.86 8.61
C ASP A 95 7.10 10.40 7.85
N LEU A 96 6.21 11.08 8.58
CA LEU A 96 5.05 11.77 8.00
C LEU A 96 5.47 12.88 7.03
N GLY A 97 6.68 13.43 7.18
CA GLY A 97 7.23 14.46 6.30
C GLY A 97 7.76 13.92 4.96
N GLY A 98 7.82 12.60 4.76
CA GLY A 98 8.28 11.97 3.52
C GLY A 98 9.78 12.17 3.21
N ARG A 99 10.59 12.56 4.20
CA ARG A 99 12.03 12.83 4.07
C ARG A 99 12.91 11.64 4.46
N SER A 100 12.33 10.63 5.10
CA SER A 100 13.03 9.41 5.50
C SER A 100 12.89 8.29 4.45
N LEU A 101 13.53 7.14 4.72
CA LEU A 101 13.40 5.93 3.91
C LEU A 101 11.93 5.49 3.82
N ASN A 102 11.25 5.37 4.96
CA ASN A 102 9.85 4.97 5.04
C ASN A 102 8.93 6.18 5.17
N SER A 103 7.80 6.14 4.47
CA SER A 103 6.71 7.11 4.56
C SER A 103 5.36 6.39 4.61
N PRO A 104 4.22 7.10 4.75
CA PRO A 104 2.89 6.48 4.58
C PRO A 104 2.59 5.96 3.17
N ALA A 105 3.47 6.26 2.20
CA ALA A 105 3.31 5.91 0.80
C ALA A 105 3.78 4.47 0.50
N ALA A 106 3.55 4.01 -0.72
CA ALA A 106 4.11 2.74 -1.17
C ALA A 106 5.61 2.90 -1.45
N GLU A 107 6.44 2.06 -0.82
CA GLU A 107 7.88 1.99 -1.07
C GLU A 107 8.18 0.66 -1.77
N LEU A 108 8.60 0.73 -3.03
CA LEU A 108 8.60 -0.42 -3.95
C LEU A 108 9.99 -0.67 -4.57
N SER A 109 10.23 -1.92 -4.93
CA SER A 109 11.41 -2.38 -5.69
C SER A 109 12.76 -1.89 -5.13
N PRO A 110 13.06 -2.07 -3.82
CA PRO A 110 14.33 -1.63 -3.27
C PRO A 110 15.51 -2.40 -3.86
N ARG A 111 16.63 -1.70 -4.07
CA ARG A 111 17.96 -2.26 -4.34
C ARG A 111 18.98 -1.56 -3.45
N VAL A 112 20.00 -2.30 -3.02
CA VAL A 112 21.05 -1.81 -2.12
C VAL A 112 22.42 -2.02 -2.75
N ALA A 113 23.25 -0.98 -2.71
CA ALA A 113 24.65 -1.08 -3.10
C ALA A 113 25.48 -0.08 -2.28
N GLY A 114 26.53 -0.59 -1.62
CA GLY A 114 27.36 0.22 -0.72
C GLY A 114 26.54 0.85 0.40
N GLU A 115 26.61 2.18 0.52
CA GLU A 115 25.86 2.97 1.51
C GLU A 115 24.50 3.45 1.01
N TYR A 116 24.05 3.01 -0.18
CA TYR A 116 22.85 3.54 -0.82
C TYR A 116 21.76 2.49 -0.96
N VAL A 117 20.52 2.93 -0.76
CA VAL A 117 19.31 2.19 -1.14
C VAL A 117 18.58 3.02 -2.19
N VAL A 118 18.40 2.46 -3.38
CA VAL A 118 17.52 3.02 -4.41
C VAL A 118 16.19 2.29 -4.37
N PHE A 119 15.10 3.01 -4.58
CA PHE A 119 13.75 2.46 -4.54
C PHE A 119 12.81 3.41 -5.27
N THR A 120 11.58 2.96 -5.50
CA THR A 120 10.51 3.81 -6.05
C THR A 120 9.45 4.09 -5.01
N SER A 121 8.87 5.29 -5.07
CA SER A 121 7.84 5.72 -4.11
C SER A 121 6.79 6.60 -4.76
N ASP A 122 5.54 6.46 -4.36
CA ASP A 122 4.42 7.31 -4.80
C ASP A 122 4.11 8.46 -3.83
N ARG A 123 5.02 8.76 -2.89
CA ARG A 123 4.84 9.75 -1.80
C ARG A 123 4.44 11.18 -2.22
N PHE A 124 4.59 11.54 -3.49
CA PHE A 124 4.15 12.83 -4.03
C PHE A 124 3.16 12.70 -5.21
N GLY A 125 2.36 11.63 -5.20
CA GLY A 125 1.27 11.42 -6.17
C GLY A 125 1.72 10.82 -7.51
N ARG A 126 2.99 10.45 -7.63
CA ARG A 126 3.55 9.73 -8.77
C ARG A 126 4.70 8.84 -8.31
N GLN A 127 4.79 7.64 -8.89
CA GLN A 127 5.90 6.75 -8.66
C GLN A 127 7.19 7.33 -9.29
N ASP A 128 8.07 7.80 -8.43
CA ASP A 128 9.36 8.41 -8.75
C ASP A 128 10.49 7.58 -8.12
N VAL A 129 11.72 7.70 -8.64
CA VAL A 129 12.90 7.07 -8.06
C VAL A 129 13.47 7.93 -6.93
N TYR A 130 13.82 7.27 -5.83
CA TYR A 130 14.47 7.85 -4.66
C TYR A 130 15.77 7.12 -4.36
N LEU A 131 16.72 7.85 -3.79
CA LEU A 131 17.99 7.32 -3.31
C LEU A 131 18.15 7.74 -1.85
N PHE A 132 18.36 6.78 -0.97
CA PHE A 132 18.60 7.01 0.45
C PHE A 132 20.05 6.66 0.79
N ASN A 133 20.74 7.56 1.48
CA ASN A 133 22.07 7.31 2.00
C ASN A 133 21.96 6.79 3.45
N LEU A 134 22.42 5.55 3.67
CA LEU A 134 22.39 4.84 4.95
C LEU A 134 23.32 5.45 5.99
N LYS A 135 24.41 6.10 5.56
CA LYS A 135 25.40 6.71 6.46
C LYS A 135 24.92 8.04 7.02
N THR A 136 24.26 8.85 6.20
CA THR A 136 23.69 10.15 6.61
C THR A 136 22.24 10.06 7.04
N SER A 137 21.60 8.89 6.89
CA SER A 137 20.18 8.65 7.17
C SER A 137 19.25 9.66 6.48
N SER A 138 19.54 9.97 5.22
CA SER A 138 18.83 11.01 4.47
C SER A 138 18.62 10.66 3.00
N LEU A 139 17.54 11.16 2.42
CA LEU A 139 17.34 11.13 0.97
C LEU A 139 18.38 12.01 0.26
N VAL A 140 18.83 11.53 -0.90
CA VAL A 140 19.73 12.22 -1.81
C VAL A 140 18.91 12.88 -2.91
N ASN A 141 19.20 14.14 -3.21
CA ASN A 141 18.56 14.86 -4.30
C ASN A 141 19.07 14.35 -5.68
N LEU A 142 18.15 14.05 -6.60
CA LEU A 142 18.42 13.50 -7.94
C LEU A 142 17.86 14.44 -9.03
N PRO A 143 18.44 15.65 -9.21
CA PRO A 143 17.89 16.64 -10.12
C PRO A 143 17.88 16.15 -11.57
N GLY A 144 16.71 16.20 -12.21
CA GLY A 144 16.53 15.80 -13.61
C GLY A 144 16.39 14.30 -13.84
N LEU A 145 16.42 13.47 -12.79
CA LEU A 145 16.13 12.03 -12.92
C LEU A 145 14.62 11.80 -13.13
N ASN A 146 13.80 12.34 -12.23
CA ASN A 146 12.35 12.20 -12.29
C ASN A 146 11.74 13.28 -13.20
N SER A 147 10.75 12.91 -14.03
CA SER A 147 10.03 13.82 -14.93
C SER A 147 8.56 13.93 -14.55
N VAL A 148 7.97 15.11 -14.74
CA VAL A 148 6.58 15.38 -14.33
C VAL A 148 5.53 14.51 -15.03
N ASP A 149 5.87 14.01 -16.21
CA ASP A 149 4.98 13.31 -17.13
C ASP A 149 5.41 11.85 -17.40
N ALA A 150 6.26 11.29 -16.55
CA ALA A 150 6.73 9.92 -16.65
C ALA A 150 6.67 9.22 -15.29
N ILE A 151 6.33 7.92 -15.30
CA ILE A 151 6.30 7.07 -14.11
C ILE A 151 7.55 6.19 -14.14
N ALA A 152 8.26 6.09 -13.02
CA ALA A 152 9.48 5.28 -12.91
C ALA A 152 9.24 3.97 -12.13
N SER A 153 9.82 2.86 -12.56
CA SER A 153 9.78 1.56 -11.88
C SER A 153 11.13 0.85 -11.94
N ASP A 154 11.30 -0.15 -11.08
CA ASP A 154 12.40 -1.12 -11.12
C ASP A 154 13.79 -0.48 -11.19
N PRO A 155 14.15 0.37 -10.20
CA PRO A 155 15.46 0.99 -10.17
C PRO A 155 16.53 0.00 -9.71
N ASP A 156 17.75 0.21 -10.18
CA ASP A 156 18.97 -0.45 -9.71
C ASP A 156 20.15 0.52 -9.78
N LEU A 157 21.23 0.27 -9.04
CA LEU A 157 22.36 1.20 -8.91
C LEU A 157 23.73 0.51 -8.92
N SER A 158 24.75 1.21 -9.44
CA SER A 158 26.14 0.73 -9.42
C SER A 158 26.70 0.68 -8.00
N ALA A 159 27.81 -0.04 -7.77
CA ALA A 159 28.36 -0.27 -6.43
C ALA A 159 28.83 1.01 -5.71
N ASP A 160 29.30 2.01 -6.48
CA ASP A 160 29.63 3.35 -6.00
C ASP A 160 28.41 4.28 -5.86
N GLY A 161 27.24 3.79 -6.25
CA GLY A 161 25.98 4.51 -6.31
C GLY A 161 25.93 5.59 -7.39
N ARG A 162 26.95 5.77 -8.25
CA ARG A 162 27.00 6.86 -9.24
C ARG A 162 25.92 6.74 -10.32
N TYR A 163 25.75 5.53 -10.83
CA TYR A 163 24.82 5.23 -11.91
C TYR A 163 23.55 4.62 -11.36
N ILE A 164 22.41 5.08 -11.85
CA ILE A 164 21.09 4.53 -11.55
C ILE A 164 20.46 4.12 -12.88
N VAL A 165 20.03 2.87 -12.99
CA VAL A 165 19.19 2.41 -14.09
C VAL A 165 17.77 2.22 -13.61
N PHE A 166 16.79 2.48 -14.46
CA PHE A 166 15.38 2.31 -14.12
C PHE A 166 14.53 2.23 -15.37
N THR A 167 13.33 1.67 -15.23
CA THR A 167 12.30 1.71 -16.26
C THR A 167 11.54 3.03 -16.14
N SER A 168 11.29 3.71 -17.25
CA SER A 168 10.40 4.89 -17.26
C SER A 168 9.34 4.75 -18.35
N SER A 169 8.10 5.05 -17.99
CA SER A 169 6.95 5.07 -18.90
C SER A 169 6.42 6.48 -19.07
N ARG A 170 6.43 6.98 -20.32
CA ARG A 170 5.88 8.28 -20.71
C ARG A 170 4.79 8.07 -21.75
N ARG A 171 3.53 8.33 -21.39
CA ARG A 171 2.36 8.16 -22.28
C ARG A 171 2.28 6.76 -22.91
N GLY A 172 2.61 5.72 -22.15
CA GLY A 172 2.60 4.32 -22.60
C GLY A 172 3.87 3.88 -23.33
N GLN A 173 4.80 4.79 -23.63
CA GLN A 173 6.12 4.41 -24.15
C GLN A 173 7.06 4.11 -22.99
N VAL A 174 7.44 2.84 -22.89
CA VAL A 174 8.36 2.33 -21.87
C VAL A 174 9.78 2.31 -22.44
N GLY A 175 10.75 2.72 -21.63
CA GLY A 175 12.16 2.62 -21.96
C GLY A 175 13.03 2.37 -20.73
N ILE A 176 14.25 1.88 -20.96
CA ILE A 176 15.28 1.75 -19.93
C ILE A 176 16.15 2.99 -19.94
N PHE A 177 16.26 3.63 -18.79
CA PHE A 177 17.00 4.86 -18.62
C PHE A 177 18.22 4.65 -17.73
N LEU A 178 19.29 5.37 -18.04
CA LEU A 178 20.50 5.47 -17.23
C LEU A 178 20.67 6.92 -16.79
N TYR A 179 20.80 7.12 -15.49
CA TYR A 179 21.10 8.41 -14.88
C TYR A 179 22.51 8.39 -14.27
N ASP A 180 23.35 9.33 -14.67
CA ASP A 180 24.67 9.58 -14.07
C ASP A 180 24.55 10.73 -13.05
N ARG A 181 24.70 10.41 -11.76
CA ARG A 181 24.57 11.39 -10.66
C ARG A 181 25.65 12.47 -10.66
N GLU A 182 26.86 12.18 -11.14
CA GLU A 182 27.95 13.16 -11.16
C GLU A 182 27.68 14.23 -12.22
N THR A 183 27.31 13.78 -13.42
CA THR A 183 27.06 14.68 -14.56
C THR A 183 25.62 15.20 -14.64
N ARG A 184 24.69 14.62 -13.86
CA ARG A 184 23.24 14.87 -13.89
C ARG A 184 22.63 14.64 -15.27
N GLN A 185 23.15 13.65 -15.98
CA GLN A 185 22.70 13.30 -17.32
C GLN A 185 21.77 12.10 -17.28
N LEU A 186 20.60 12.25 -17.88
CA LEU A 186 19.62 11.19 -18.08
C LEU A 186 19.64 10.75 -19.55
N ARG A 187 19.75 9.45 -19.81
CA ARG A 187 19.80 8.87 -21.16
C ARG A 187 18.83 7.72 -21.30
N ASN A 188 18.14 7.64 -22.43
CA ASN A 188 17.33 6.48 -22.79
C ASN A 188 18.21 5.48 -23.56
N LEU A 189 18.50 4.32 -22.95
CA LEU A 189 19.36 3.29 -23.54
C LEU A 189 18.66 2.48 -24.63
N THR A 190 17.33 2.48 -24.66
CA THR A 190 16.52 1.64 -25.56
C THR A 190 15.74 2.47 -26.58
N ALA A 191 16.10 3.74 -26.78
CA ALA A 191 15.39 4.64 -27.70
C ALA A 191 15.32 4.13 -29.15
N ASN A 192 16.32 3.36 -29.58
CA ASN A 192 16.42 2.80 -30.93
C ASN A 192 16.03 1.31 -30.99
N LEU A 193 15.52 0.74 -29.90
CA LEU A 193 15.11 -0.66 -29.84
C LEU A 193 13.61 -0.77 -30.08
N ALA A 194 13.21 -1.45 -31.15
CA ALA A 194 11.81 -1.68 -31.48
C ALA A 194 11.24 -2.89 -30.71
N ALA A 195 11.15 -2.77 -29.38
CA ALA A 195 10.64 -3.82 -28.49
C ALA A 195 10.09 -3.23 -27.18
N GLU A 196 9.25 -3.99 -26.47
CA GLU A 196 9.00 -3.70 -25.06
C GLU A 196 10.22 -4.11 -24.23
N VAL A 197 10.45 -3.36 -23.14
CA VAL A 197 11.60 -3.56 -22.25
C VAL A 197 11.19 -3.38 -20.79
N ARG A 198 11.81 -4.13 -19.88
CA ARG A 198 11.54 -4.04 -18.43
C ARG A 198 12.67 -4.62 -17.58
N HIS A 199 12.54 -4.42 -16.27
CA HIS A 199 13.39 -5.00 -15.21
C HIS A 199 14.90 -4.84 -15.45
N PRO A 200 15.41 -3.59 -15.59
CA PRO A 200 16.84 -3.39 -15.78
C PRO A 200 17.63 -3.71 -14.51
N THR A 201 18.88 -4.14 -14.71
CA THR A 201 19.91 -4.25 -13.66
C THR A 201 21.24 -3.75 -14.20
N ILE A 202 22.09 -3.22 -13.32
CA ILE A 202 23.40 -2.68 -13.68
C ILE A 202 24.52 -3.45 -12.96
N SER A 203 25.64 -3.68 -13.65
CA SER A 203 26.81 -4.32 -13.06
C SER A 203 27.43 -3.44 -11.96
N ASN A 204 28.14 -4.08 -11.01
CA ASN A 204 28.82 -3.37 -9.92
C ASN A 204 29.73 -2.23 -10.39
N ASP A 205 30.46 -2.46 -11.50
CA ASP A 205 31.37 -1.47 -12.10
C ASP A 205 30.66 -0.40 -12.94
N GLY A 206 29.33 -0.49 -13.08
CA GLY A 206 28.49 0.45 -13.83
C GLY A 206 28.60 0.33 -15.35
N ASN A 207 29.37 -0.63 -15.89
CA ASN A 207 29.66 -0.65 -17.33
C ASN A 207 28.67 -1.44 -18.18
N ARG A 208 27.89 -2.35 -17.57
CA ARG A 208 26.95 -3.21 -18.28
C ARG A 208 25.57 -3.09 -17.67
N ILE A 209 24.56 -3.09 -18.53
CA ILE A 209 23.15 -3.05 -18.15
C ILE A 209 22.49 -4.27 -18.78
N ALA A 210 21.80 -5.08 -17.99
CA ALA A 210 20.98 -6.18 -18.48
C ALA A 210 19.50 -5.85 -18.29
N PHE A 211 18.64 -6.27 -19.22
CA PHE A 211 17.20 -6.02 -19.15
C PHE A 211 16.44 -7.08 -19.97
N GLU A 212 15.15 -7.23 -19.67
CA GLU A 212 14.25 -8.08 -20.45
C GLU A 212 13.76 -7.33 -21.69
N SER A 213 13.71 -8.01 -22.84
CA SER A 213 13.19 -7.45 -24.09
C SER A 213 12.30 -8.44 -24.85
N SER A 214 11.25 -7.93 -25.49
CA SER A 214 10.30 -8.72 -26.30
C SER A 214 10.56 -8.70 -27.82
N ALA A 215 11.79 -8.38 -28.25
CA ALA A 215 12.11 -8.03 -29.64
C ALA A 215 11.74 -9.08 -30.71
N ASN A 216 11.63 -10.35 -30.33
CA ASN A 216 11.30 -11.49 -31.21
C ASN A 216 9.97 -12.17 -30.83
N GLY A 217 9.14 -11.53 -30.00
CA GLY A 217 7.86 -12.09 -29.54
C GLY A 217 7.95 -12.99 -28.31
N GLN A 218 9.14 -13.23 -27.77
CA GLN A 218 9.38 -13.84 -26.45
C GLN A 218 10.22 -12.89 -25.58
N TRP A 219 10.17 -13.06 -24.26
CA TRP A 219 11.01 -12.27 -23.34
C TRP A 219 12.40 -12.90 -23.25
N ASP A 220 13.39 -12.20 -23.79
CA ASP A 220 14.81 -12.55 -23.73
C ASP A 220 15.60 -11.55 -22.88
N ILE A 221 16.81 -11.95 -22.47
CA ILE A 221 17.74 -11.09 -21.76
C ILE A 221 18.73 -10.47 -22.75
N LEU A 222 18.75 -9.14 -22.81
CA LEU A 222 19.72 -8.37 -23.57
C LEU A 222 20.69 -7.69 -22.60
N VAL A 223 21.92 -7.49 -23.06
CA VAL A 223 22.94 -6.75 -22.32
C VAL A 223 23.45 -5.62 -23.21
N CYS A 224 23.60 -4.41 -22.66
CA CYS A 224 24.19 -3.28 -23.34
C CYS A 224 25.26 -2.58 -22.50
N ASP A 225 26.06 -1.73 -23.15
CA ASP A 225 26.92 -0.78 -22.46
C ASP A 225 26.16 0.50 -22.03
N ARG A 226 26.85 1.41 -21.34
CA ARG A 226 26.28 2.72 -20.91
C ARG A 226 25.88 3.65 -22.06
N ALA A 227 26.29 3.36 -23.29
CA ALA A 227 25.88 4.09 -24.50
C ALA A 227 24.65 3.46 -25.16
N GLY A 228 24.18 2.31 -24.69
CA GLY A 228 23.05 1.58 -25.25
C GLY A 228 23.44 0.63 -26.39
N ASN A 229 24.74 0.40 -26.62
CA ASN A 229 25.18 -0.57 -27.62
C ASN A 229 24.99 -1.98 -27.08
N LEU A 230 24.26 -2.82 -27.83
CA LEU A 230 24.04 -4.22 -27.44
C LEU A 230 25.36 -5.00 -27.48
N ILE A 231 25.60 -5.77 -26.43
CA ILE A 231 26.74 -6.66 -26.27
C ILE A 231 26.30 -8.07 -26.67
N ASN A 232 26.99 -8.67 -27.64
CA ASN A 232 26.72 -10.04 -28.04
C ASN A 232 27.18 -11.01 -26.92
N VAL A 233 26.22 -11.69 -26.30
CA VAL A 233 26.48 -12.73 -25.31
C VAL A 233 26.41 -14.08 -26.03
N PRO A 234 27.47 -14.90 -26.02
CA PRO A 234 27.46 -16.20 -26.70
C PRO A 234 26.31 -17.08 -26.20
N MET A 235 25.48 -17.58 -27.11
CA MET A 235 24.33 -18.42 -26.79
C MET A 235 24.68 -19.91 -26.66
N ASN A 236 25.88 -20.32 -27.09
CA ASN A 236 26.33 -21.70 -26.99
C ASN A 236 27.11 -21.89 -25.67
N PRO A 237 26.66 -22.81 -24.79
CA PRO A 237 27.46 -23.19 -23.64
C PRO A 237 28.80 -23.79 -24.11
N GLN A 238 29.89 -23.33 -23.49
CA GLN A 238 31.22 -23.93 -23.62
C GLN A 238 31.32 -25.19 -22.77
#